data_AF-A0A0P6WDK2-F1
#
_entry.id   AF-A0A0P6WDK2-F1
#
_cell.length_a   1.000
_cell.length_b   1.000
_cell.length_c   1.000
_cell.angle_alpha   90.00
_cell.angle_beta   90.00
_cell.angle_gamma   90.00
#
_symmetry.space_group_name_H-M   'P 1'
#
loop_
_entity.id
_entity.type
_entity.pdbx_description
1 polymer ?
#
loop_
_entity_poly.entity_id
_entity_poly.type
_entity_poly.pdbx_seq_one_letter_code
_entity_poly.pdbx_strand_id
1 'polypeptide(L)'
;MIYSGWGQSLSPGNEQQDHFGSAAADRQASSNYAGIKNPAIDYIIQRVIYAKDRAELEAATRALDRLLVWNHYVVPGWTYRFTRLARWDRFSRPETLPYYAEPQFPTIWWWDAEKAAKTGSR
;
A
#
# COMPACT_ATOMS: atom_id res chain seq x y z
N MET A 1 1.22 20.27 -12.48
CA MET A 1 0.70 18.88 -12.46
C MET A 1 1.87 17.94 -12.37
N ILE A 2 1.82 16.96 -11.46
CA ILE A 2 2.87 15.95 -11.28
C ILE A 2 2.27 14.55 -11.39
N TYR A 3 3.07 13.56 -11.77
CA TYR A 3 2.72 12.15 -11.65
C TYR A 3 3.50 11.58 -10.46
N SER A 4 2.79 11.15 -9.43
CA SER A 4 3.38 10.62 -8.20
C SER A 4 2.52 9.47 -7.69
N GLY A 5 3.11 8.61 -6.85
CA GLY A 5 2.42 7.55 -6.16
C GLY A 5 2.39 7.80 -4.66
N TRP A 6 1.26 7.50 -4.02
CA TRP A 6 1.18 7.39 -2.56
C TRP A 6 1.22 5.92 -2.16
N GLY A 7 2.24 5.53 -1.41
CA GLY A 7 2.29 4.21 -0.78
C GLY A 7 1.11 4.06 0.18
N GLN A 8 0.31 3.03 0.00
CA GLN A 8 -0.84 2.73 0.85
C GLN A 8 -0.68 1.33 1.45
N SER A 9 -1.23 1.14 2.64
CA SER A 9 -1.22 -0.14 3.34
C SER A 9 -2.64 -0.66 3.56
N LEU A 10 -2.74 -1.90 4.04
CA LEU A 10 -4.03 -2.49 4.45
C LEU A 10 -4.52 -1.98 5.81
N SER A 11 -3.71 -1.16 6.47
CA SER A 11 -3.96 -0.55 7.78
C SER A 11 -3.49 0.90 7.73
N PRO A 12 -4.17 1.77 6.97
CA PRO A 12 -3.79 3.18 6.89
C PRO A 12 -3.91 3.85 8.26
N GLY A 13 -3.04 4.81 8.53
CA GLY A 13 -2.93 5.45 9.84
C GLY A 13 -2.43 6.90 9.77
N ASN A 14 -1.44 7.22 10.59
CA ASN A 14 -0.97 8.60 10.80
C ASN A 14 -0.43 9.26 9.51
N GLU A 15 0.11 8.47 8.59
CA GLU A 15 0.64 8.95 7.31
C GLU A 15 -0.42 9.68 6.47
N GLN A 16 -1.72 9.36 6.66
CA GLN A 16 -2.80 10.02 5.93
C GLN A 16 -2.90 11.52 6.26
N GLN A 17 -2.44 11.96 7.43
CA GLN A 17 -2.34 13.39 7.77
C GLN A 17 -1.32 14.13 6.89
N ASP A 18 -0.18 13.49 6.61
CA ASP A 18 0.83 14.10 5.74
C ASP A 18 0.42 14.07 4.26
N HIS A 19 -0.31 13.02 3.84
CA HIS A 19 -0.82 12.92 2.48
C HIS A 19 -1.98 13.88 2.19
N PHE A 20 -2.94 14.03 3.09
CA PHE A 20 -4.25 14.62 2.77
C PHE A 20 -4.78 15.64 3.80
N GLY A 21 -4.10 15.82 4.94
CA GLY A 21 -4.55 16.71 6.00
C GLY A 21 -4.31 18.18 5.69
N SER A 22 -5.22 19.06 6.13
CA SER A 22 -5.17 20.50 5.89
C SER A 22 -3.90 21.17 6.40
N ALA A 23 -3.40 20.75 7.57
CA ALA A 23 -2.16 21.28 8.13
C ALA A 23 -0.93 20.96 7.27
N ALA A 24 -0.95 19.84 6.54
CA ALA A 24 0.14 19.46 5.66
C ALA A 24 0.18 20.32 4.39
N ALA A 25 -0.95 20.89 3.94
CA ALA A 25 -1.00 21.70 2.72
C ALA A 25 -0.10 22.95 2.76
N ASP A 26 0.12 23.53 3.95
CA ASP A 26 0.99 24.70 4.13
C ASP A 26 2.41 24.34 4.57
N ARG A 27 2.68 23.05 4.85
CA ARG A 27 3.99 22.60 5.31
C ARG A 27 4.88 22.30 4.12
N GLN A 28 6.00 23.02 4.01
CA GLN A 28 7.00 22.76 2.99
C GLN A 28 7.50 21.30 3.09
N ALA A 29 7.66 20.66 1.93
CA ALA A 29 8.07 19.26 1.79
C ALA A 29 7.11 18.21 2.39
N SER A 30 5.85 18.56 2.63
CA SER A 30 4.81 17.57 2.92
C SER A 30 4.43 16.76 1.68
N SER A 31 3.75 15.64 1.91
CA SER A 31 3.22 14.79 0.84
C SER A 31 1.82 15.22 0.37
N ASN A 32 1.29 16.33 0.88
CA ASN A 32 0.02 16.92 0.44
C ASN A 32 0.22 17.76 -0.82
N TYR A 33 0.58 17.09 -1.90
CA TYR A 33 0.90 17.71 -3.18
C TYR A 33 -0.31 18.40 -3.84
N ALA A 34 -1.53 18.00 -3.48
CA ALA A 34 -2.76 18.60 -3.97
C ALA A 34 -3.19 19.84 -3.17
N GLY A 35 -2.50 20.17 -2.06
CA GLY A 35 -2.84 21.31 -1.21
C GLY A 35 -4.23 21.18 -0.57
N ILE A 36 -4.65 19.96 -0.23
CA ILE A 36 -5.97 19.67 0.33
C ILE A 36 -6.14 20.42 1.64
N LYS A 37 -7.18 21.26 1.73
CA LYS A 37 -7.66 21.89 2.97
C LYS A 37 -9.15 21.65 3.11
N ASN A 38 -9.53 20.56 3.76
CA ASN A 38 -10.92 20.15 3.87
C ASN A 38 -11.21 19.56 5.26
N PRO A 39 -12.05 20.22 6.09
CA PRO A 39 -12.32 19.77 7.46
C PRO A 39 -13.03 18.40 7.52
N ALA A 40 -13.79 18.02 6.49
CA ALA A 40 -14.40 16.69 6.43
C ALA A 40 -13.35 15.59 6.21
N ILE A 41 -12.30 15.89 5.44
CA ILE A 41 -11.15 14.99 5.24
C ILE A 41 -10.33 14.90 6.52
N ASP A 42 -10.04 16.03 7.17
CA ASP A 42 -9.34 16.02 8.46
C ASP A 42 -10.08 15.17 9.51
N TYR A 43 -11.40 15.34 9.60
CA TYR A 43 -12.25 14.56 10.49
C TYR A 43 -12.18 13.06 10.20
N ILE A 44 -12.31 12.64 8.94
CA ILE A 44 -12.30 11.21 8.63
C ILE A 44 -10.91 10.59 8.80
N ILE A 45 -9.82 11.35 8.57
CA ILE A 45 -8.46 10.90 8.85
C ILE A 45 -8.30 10.59 10.35
N GLN A 46 -8.87 11.43 11.22
CA GLN A 46 -8.88 11.15 12.67
C GLN A 46 -9.65 9.86 13.00
N ARG A 47 -10.74 9.57 12.29
CA ARG A 47 -11.46 8.29 12.44
C ARG A 47 -10.65 7.08 11.96
N VAL A 48 -9.85 7.24 10.91
CA VAL A 48 -8.92 6.18 10.46
C VAL A 48 -7.85 5.92 11.52
N ILE A 49 -7.22 6.97 12.05
CA ILE A 49 -6.13 6.86 13.04
C ILE A 49 -6.60 6.23 14.35
N TYR A 50 -7.79 6.61 14.81
CA TYR A 50 -8.32 6.21 16.11
C TYR A 50 -9.42 5.15 16.03
N ALA A 51 -9.54 4.44 14.91
CA ALA A 51 -10.45 3.31 14.77
C ALA A 51 -10.16 2.25 15.84
N LYS A 52 -11.20 1.77 16.53
CA LYS A 52 -11.07 0.84 17.66
C LYS A 52 -11.01 -0.62 17.22
N ASP A 53 -11.57 -0.90 16.06
CA ASP A 53 -11.63 -2.24 15.49
C ASP A 53 -11.53 -2.21 13.96
N ARG A 54 -11.48 -3.40 13.38
CA ARG A 54 -11.31 -3.58 11.93
C ARG A 54 -12.51 -3.05 11.14
N ALA A 55 -13.73 -3.24 11.65
CA ALA A 55 -14.93 -2.82 10.93
C ALA A 55 -15.01 -1.29 10.87
N GLU A 56 -14.66 -0.61 11.97
CA GLU A 56 -14.56 0.83 12.03
C GLU A 56 -13.46 1.36 11.09
N LEU A 57 -12.27 0.74 11.10
CA LEU A 57 -11.17 1.13 10.21
C LEU A 57 -11.60 1.02 8.74
N GLU A 58 -12.20 -0.11 8.34
CA GLU A 58 -12.65 -0.31 6.97
C GLU A 58 -13.74 0.71 6.56
N ALA A 59 -14.68 1.02 7.45
CA ALA A 59 -15.70 2.02 7.20
C ALA A 59 -15.09 3.42 7.04
N ALA A 60 -14.18 3.82 7.93
CA ALA A 60 -13.51 5.11 7.89
C ALA A 60 -12.62 5.25 6.64
N THR A 61 -11.86 4.21 6.29
CA THR A 61 -11.04 4.21 5.07
C THR A 61 -11.89 4.31 3.80
N ARG A 62 -13.01 3.59 3.71
CA ARG A 62 -13.94 3.71 2.56
C ARG A 62 -14.57 5.11 2.48
N ALA A 63 -14.86 5.74 3.61
CA ALA A 63 -15.36 7.11 3.64
C ALA A 63 -14.29 8.11 3.17
N LEU A 64 -13.04 7.95 3.63
CA LEU A 64 -11.91 8.76 3.17
C LEU A 64 -11.71 8.63 1.65
N ASP A 65 -11.69 7.40 1.12
CA ASP A 65 -11.56 7.13 -0.32
C ASP A 65 -12.64 7.87 -1.13
N ARG A 66 -13.92 7.77 -0.73
CA ARG A 66 -15.03 8.48 -1.38
C ARG A 66 -14.85 10.00 -1.35
N LEU A 67 -14.43 10.56 -0.22
CA LEU A 67 -14.21 12.00 -0.10
C LEU A 67 -13.07 12.48 -1.01
N LEU A 68 -11.97 11.73 -1.08
CA LEU A 68 -10.83 12.08 -1.93
C LEU A 68 -11.19 12.03 -3.42
N VAL A 69 -11.88 10.97 -3.86
CA VAL A 69 -12.29 10.81 -5.26
C VAL A 69 -13.36 11.83 -5.66
N TRP A 70 -14.34 12.10 -4.80
CA TRP A 70 -15.45 13.04 -5.09
C TRP A 70 -14.98 14.48 -5.32
N ASN A 71 -13.90 14.89 -4.66
CA ASN A 71 -13.36 16.25 -4.78
C ASN A 71 -12.36 16.41 -5.93
N HIS A 72 -12.08 15.35 -6.71
CA HIS A 72 -11.23 15.39 -7.90
C HIS A 72 -9.81 15.96 -7.67
N TYR A 73 -9.21 15.72 -6.50
CA TYR A 73 -7.85 16.18 -6.21
C TYR A 73 -6.79 15.54 -7.11
N VAL A 74 -7.08 14.36 -7.65
CA VAL A 74 -6.20 13.61 -8.55
C VAL A 74 -6.96 12.97 -9.70
N VAL A 75 -6.24 12.72 -10.78
CA VAL A 75 -6.65 11.81 -11.85
C VAL A 75 -5.94 10.47 -11.60
N PRO A 76 -6.66 9.39 -11.26
CA PRO A 76 -6.05 8.10 -11.00
C PRO A 76 -5.28 7.57 -12.22
N GLY A 77 -4.05 7.10 -11.98
CA GLY A 77 -3.22 6.42 -12.97
C GLY A 77 -3.50 4.92 -13.04
N TRP A 78 -2.46 4.14 -13.28
CA TRP A 78 -2.52 2.67 -13.33
C TRP A 78 -1.77 2.05 -12.15
N THR A 79 -2.10 0.80 -11.81
CA THR A 79 -1.34 -0.01 -10.86
C THR A 79 -1.09 -1.40 -11.43
N TYR A 80 0.01 -2.02 -11.02
CA TYR A 80 0.37 -3.36 -11.44
C TYR A 80 -0.14 -4.39 -10.43
N ARG A 81 -0.92 -5.38 -10.89
CA ARG A 81 -1.66 -6.32 -10.02
C ARG A 81 -0.93 -7.63 -9.73
N PHE A 82 0.33 -7.76 -10.14
CA PHE A 82 1.10 -8.99 -10.01
C PHE A 82 2.49 -8.70 -9.48
N THR A 83 3.05 -9.64 -8.71
CA THR A 83 4.48 -9.64 -8.44
C THR A 83 5.17 -10.57 -9.41
N ARG A 84 6.22 -10.07 -10.09
CA ARG A 84 7.08 -10.88 -10.96
C ARG A 84 8.41 -11.15 -10.26
N LEU A 85 8.78 -12.42 -10.15
CA LEU A 85 10.05 -12.86 -9.55
C LEU A 85 10.76 -13.81 -10.50
N ALA A 86 11.98 -13.46 -10.89
CA ALA A 86 12.89 -14.35 -11.60
C ALA A 86 13.85 -15.00 -10.60
N ARG A 87 14.01 -16.32 -10.68
CA ARG A 87 14.94 -17.09 -9.85
C ARG A 87 15.38 -18.36 -10.58
N TRP A 88 16.50 -18.92 -10.18
CA TRP A 88 16.87 -20.27 -10.57
C TRP A 88 15.86 -21.29 -10.05
N ASP A 89 15.57 -22.32 -10.82
CA ASP A 89 14.75 -23.46 -10.38
C ASP A 89 15.57 -24.38 -9.46
N ARG A 90 15.97 -23.85 -8.31
CA ARG A 90 16.70 -24.56 -7.24
C ARG A 90 16.00 -24.47 -5.90
N PHE A 91 14.87 -23.78 -5.86
CA PHE A 91 14.13 -23.47 -4.64
C PHE A 91 12.69 -23.95 -4.77
N SER A 92 12.21 -24.56 -3.70
CA SER A 92 10.80 -24.89 -3.51
C SER A 92 10.17 -23.96 -2.49
N ARG A 93 8.84 -23.93 -2.50
CA ARG A 93 8.00 -23.07 -1.67
C ARG A 93 6.66 -23.75 -1.39
N PRO A 94 5.88 -23.26 -0.42
CA PRO A 94 4.50 -23.69 -0.25
C PRO A 94 3.70 -23.47 -1.54
N GLU A 95 2.76 -24.38 -1.83
CA GLU A 95 1.84 -24.25 -2.97
C GLU A 95 0.97 -23.00 -2.81
N THR A 96 0.43 -22.80 -1.60
CA THR A 96 -0.33 -21.60 -1.23
C THR A 96 0.57 -20.58 -0.57
N LEU A 97 0.71 -19.41 -1.20
CA LEU A 97 1.41 -18.26 -0.62
C LEU A 97 0.51 -17.51 0.38
N PRO A 98 1.09 -16.83 1.38
CA PRO A 98 0.33 -15.98 2.28
C PRO A 98 -0.39 -14.85 1.55
N TYR A 99 -1.66 -14.65 1.88
CA TYR A 99 -2.59 -13.80 1.14
C TYR A 99 -2.15 -12.33 1.03
N TYR A 100 -1.49 -11.79 2.05
CA TYR A 100 -1.08 -10.38 2.11
C TYR A 100 0.41 -10.16 1.82
N ALA A 101 1.10 -11.17 1.32
CA ALA A 101 2.54 -11.09 1.19
C ALA A 101 2.99 -11.09 -0.26
N GLU A 102 4.02 -10.30 -0.51
CA GLU A 102 4.96 -10.53 -1.60
C GLU A 102 5.48 -11.97 -1.56
N PRO A 103 6.09 -12.51 -2.64
CA PRO A 103 6.48 -13.91 -2.73
C PRO A 103 7.42 -14.39 -1.62
N GLN A 104 7.87 -13.56 -0.67
CA GLN A 104 8.57 -13.93 0.57
C GLN A 104 9.81 -14.79 0.33
N PHE A 105 10.45 -14.61 -0.81
CA PHE A 105 11.75 -15.21 -1.07
C PHE A 105 12.83 -14.41 -0.31
N PRO A 106 13.73 -15.06 0.45
CA PRO A 106 13.85 -16.50 0.67
C PRO A 106 13.13 -17.03 1.93
N THR A 107 12.48 -16.18 2.74
CA THR A 107 11.96 -16.50 4.08
C THR A 107 11.12 -17.77 4.18
N ILE A 108 10.15 -17.99 3.29
CA ILE A 108 9.28 -19.18 3.30
C ILE A 108 9.72 -20.24 2.28
N TRP A 109 10.90 -20.08 1.70
CA TRP A 109 11.43 -20.90 0.63
C TRP A 109 12.56 -21.75 1.17
N TRP A 110 12.80 -22.89 0.53
CA TRP A 110 13.93 -23.74 0.87
C TRP A 110 14.66 -24.18 -0.37
N TRP A 111 15.94 -24.49 -0.17
CA TRP A 111 16.75 -25.16 -1.16
C TRP A 111 16.15 -26.53 -1.46
N ASP A 112 15.93 -26.80 -2.73
CA ASP A 112 15.42 -28.08 -3.22
C ASP A 112 16.56 -28.78 -3.98
N ALA A 113 17.12 -29.82 -3.36
CA ALA A 113 18.27 -30.52 -3.90
C ALA A 113 18.00 -31.16 -5.26
N GLU A 114 16.79 -31.68 -5.48
CA GLU A 114 16.41 -32.33 -6.75
C GLU A 114 16.29 -31.32 -7.87
N LYS A 115 15.64 -30.18 -7.61
CA LYS A 115 15.55 -29.07 -8.58
C LYS A 115 16.92 -28.48 -8.86
N ALA A 116 17.73 -28.30 -7.82
CA ALA A 116 19.07 -27.75 -7.95
C ALA A 116 19.98 -28.61 -8.84
N ALA A 117 19.94 -29.94 -8.68
CA ALA A 117 20.71 -30.85 -9.50
C ALA A 117 20.34 -30.75 -10.99
N LYS A 118 19.05 -30.57 -11.32
CA LYS A 118 18.55 -30.42 -12.70
C LYS A 118 18.92 -29.08 -13.33
N THR A 119 18.98 -28.02 -12.54
CA THR A 119 19.26 -26.65 -13.00
C THR A 119 20.76 -26.40 -13.26
N GLY A 120 21.61 -27.42 -13.06
CA GLY A 120 23.05 -27.41 -13.33
C GLY A 120 23.84 -26.62 -12.29
N SER A 121 25.08 -27.05 -12.01
CA SER A 121 26.01 -26.26 -11.19
C SER A 121 26.67 -25.18 -12.04
N ARG A 122 26.49 -23.92 -11.64
CA ARG A 122 27.40 -22.84 -12.00
C ARG A 122 28.05 -22.38 -10.72
#